data_AF-A0A7V9HC00-F1
#
_entry.id   AF-A0A7V9HC00-F1
#
_cell.length_a   1.000
_cell.length_b   1.000
_cell.length_c   1.000
_cell.angle_alpha   90.00
_cell.angle_beta   90.00
_cell.angle_gamma   90.00
#
_symmetry.space_group_name_H-M   'P 1'
#
loop_
_entity.id
_entity.type
_entity.pdbx_description
1 polymer ?
#
loop_
_entity_poly.entity_id
_entity_poly.type
_entity_poly.pdbx_seq_one_letter_code
_entity_poly.pdbx_strand_id
1 'polypeptide(L)'
;LCVALVGVAGVLRRGRALDYAVAGLGIGIACATKYTAGIVVVCLLAAAVAGSRPGGRVRGLFAAGGVALAAFLLGNPYALLDFDAFMDGLGKQSSASNDGGGKLGLTEDDGLRYYLSTLSWGFGWLPAGAAVGGAVGLSVRDRRAALVLVPAVVVFLIFMGSQDRFFARWLLPVFPLLCLLAAWGAVALADRVTSRPGPRSAVAGALGIALCAQGLIFSVHNGTVLAAADTRSLVRDWMRVNVPEGSKVVVEPVFPDQWATDPGNPSELTGNGARWVKWPTSRSQVNNDGTLRRGRGRLVELEDYERTTRPRLVRAYVRSGYCWVVTGSTQYGRAYAEPDVVPNALRYYDELRRRGEVVFRASPYDDGAGSVPFSFDFSFNYHPLAYERPGPEIVVHRLRGAACG
;
A
#
# COMPACT_ATOMS: atom_id res chain seq x y z
N LEU A 1 0.70 8.53 -17.24
CA LEU A 1 -0.35 7.56 -17.66
C LEU A 1 -1.39 8.18 -18.58
N CYS A 2 -2.24 9.12 -18.12
CA CYS A 2 -3.30 9.69 -18.98
C CYS A 2 -2.77 10.37 -20.26
N VAL A 3 -1.67 11.12 -20.17
CA VAL A 3 -0.97 11.71 -21.34
C VAL A 3 -0.59 10.63 -22.35
N ALA A 4 -0.07 9.49 -21.89
CA ALA A 4 0.28 8.37 -22.76
C ALA A 4 -0.96 7.84 -23.48
N LEU A 5 -2.07 7.63 -22.76
CA LEU A 5 -3.33 7.13 -23.32
C LEU A 5 -3.92 8.08 -24.36
N VAL A 6 -3.78 9.40 -24.20
CA VAL A 6 -4.15 10.39 -25.22
C VAL A 6 -3.32 10.21 -26.49
N GLY A 7 -2.01 10.05 -26.36
CA GLY A 7 -1.13 9.74 -27.49
C GLY A 7 -1.49 8.42 -28.17
N VAL A 8 -1.72 7.36 -27.40
CA VAL A 8 -2.17 6.04 -27.88
C VAL A 8 -3.48 6.14 -28.66
N ALA A 9 -4.45 6.90 -28.18
CA ALA A 9 -5.70 7.15 -28.91
C ALA A 9 -5.46 7.91 -30.23
N GLY A 10 -4.52 8.86 -30.23
CA GLY A 10 -4.06 9.55 -31.43
C GLY A 10 -3.42 8.60 -32.45
N VAL A 11 -2.56 7.68 -31.99
CA VAL A 11 -1.92 6.66 -32.82
C VAL A 11 -2.98 5.76 -33.46
N LEU A 12 -3.93 5.28 -32.66
CA LEU A 12 -5.01 4.41 -33.13
C LEU A 12 -5.85 5.08 -34.23
N ARG A 13 -6.22 6.35 -34.03
CA ARG A 13 -7.13 7.08 -34.93
C ARG A 13 -6.44 7.67 -36.15
N ARG A 14 -5.29 8.33 -35.95
CA ARG A 14 -4.63 9.20 -36.94
C ARG A 14 -3.26 8.68 -37.37
N GLY A 15 -2.49 8.15 -36.44
CA GLY A 15 -1.14 7.61 -36.66
C GLY A 15 -0.07 8.67 -36.99
N ARG A 16 -0.19 9.90 -36.48
CA ARG A 16 0.80 10.97 -36.75
C ARG A 16 2.03 10.80 -35.87
N ALA A 17 3.19 11.29 -36.31
CA ALA A 17 4.42 11.27 -35.52
C ALA A 17 4.27 11.95 -34.15
N LEU A 18 3.50 13.04 -34.08
CA LEU A 18 3.17 13.72 -32.82
C LEU A 18 2.42 12.81 -31.84
N ASP A 19 1.51 11.96 -32.33
CA ASP A 19 0.73 11.05 -31.47
C ASP A 19 1.67 10.04 -30.78
N TYR A 20 2.64 9.52 -31.52
CA TYR A 20 3.71 8.65 -30.99
C TYR A 20 4.61 9.39 -29.98
N ALA A 21 5.00 10.63 -30.27
CA ALA A 21 5.82 11.43 -29.37
C ALA A 21 5.09 11.72 -28.04
N VAL A 22 3.80 12.09 -28.09
CA VAL A 22 2.96 12.30 -26.90
C VAL A 22 2.80 11.00 -26.11
N ALA A 23 2.58 9.87 -26.79
CA ALA A 23 2.53 8.56 -26.14
C ALA A 23 3.85 8.24 -25.42
N GLY A 24 4.98 8.41 -26.11
CA GLY A 24 6.33 8.21 -25.58
C GLY A 24 6.62 9.08 -24.36
N LEU A 25 6.36 10.39 -24.46
CA LEU A 25 6.52 11.34 -23.35
C LEU A 25 5.74 10.89 -22.11
N GLY A 26 4.46 10.53 -22.30
CA GLY A 26 3.60 10.09 -21.20
C GLY A 26 4.03 8.75 -20.58
N ILE A 27 4.61 7.83 -21.37
CA ILE A 27 5.16 6.55 -20.89
C ILE A 27 6.45 6.81 -20.10
N GLY A 28 7.38 7.59 -20.64
CA GLY A 28 8.65 7.91 -19.99
C GLY A 28 8.47 8.56 -18.62
N ILE A 29 7.63 9.59 -18.54
CA ILE A 29 7.29 10.25 -17.27
C ILE A 29 6.64 9.26 -16.29
N ALA A 30 5.71 8.42 -16.79
CA ALA A 30 5.03 7.46 -15.92
C ALA A 30 6.01 6.41 -15.35
N CYS A 31 6.90 5.87 -16.17
CA CYS A 31 7.93 4.93 -15.74
C CYS A 31 8.92 5.57 -14.76
N ALA A 32 9.27 6.85 -14.95
CA ALA A 32 10.16 7.56 -14.04
C ALA A 32 9.55 7.73 -12.64
N THR A 33 8.23 7.89 -12.54
CA THR A 33 7.51 7.96 -11.26
C THR A 33 7.24 6.58 -10.66
N LYS A 34 6.86 5.61 -11.49
CA LYS A 34 6.53 4.25 -11.06
C LYS A 34 6.78 3.26 -12.19
N TYR A 35 7.83 2.45 -12.08
CA TYR A 35 8.28 1.56 -13.16
C TYR A 35 7.17 0.64 -13.72
N THR A 36 6.27 0.15 -12.87
CA THR A 36 5.14 -0.70 -13.31
C THR A 36 4.14 0.01 -14.21
N ALA A 37 4.16 1.35 -14.27
CA ALA A 37 3.36 2.14 -15.20
C ALA A 37 3.77 1.96 -16.67
N GLY A 38 4.92 1.31 -16.93
CA GLY A 38 5.36 0.91 -18.25
C GLY A 38 4.41 -0.05 -18.99
N ILE A 39 3.44 -0.64 -18.30
CA ILE A 39 2.39 -1.47 -18.91
C ILE A 39 1.65 -0.79 -20.07
N VAL A 40 1.59 0.55 -20.09
CA VAL A 40 0.95 1.31 -21.18
C VAL A 40 1.68 1.15 -22.53
N VAL A 41 2.93 0.65 -22.54
CA VAL A 41 3.61 0.22 -23.77
C VAL A 41 2.77 -0.82 -24.52
N VAL A 42 2.10 -1.73 -23.82
CA VAL A 42 1.18 -2.72 -24.43
C VAL A 42 0.08 -2.00 -25.21
N CYS A 43 -0.51 -0.95 -24.64
CA CYS A 43 -1.54 -0.15 -25.31
C CYS A 43 -0.99 0.53 -26.58
N LEU A 44 0.23 1.08 -26.51
CA LEU A 44 0.87 1.74 -27.66
C LEU A 44 1.17 0.76 -28.78
N LEU A 45 1.71 -0.41 -28.47
CA LEU A 45 1.98 -1.46 -29.45
C LEU A 45 0.69 -1.94 -30.11
N ALA A 46 -0.35 -2.20 -29.32
CA ALA A 46 -1.67 -2.56 -29.83
C ALA A 46 -2.25 -1.48 -30.75
N ALA A 47 -2.13 -0.20 -30.38
CA ALA A 47 -2.61 0.92 -31.19
C ALA A 47 -1.82 1.08 -32.50
N ALA A 48 -0.51 0.84 -32.49
CA ALA A 48 0.32 0.89 -33.69
C ALA A 48 0.01 -0.26 -34.68
N VAL A 49 -0.41 -1.42 -34.16
CA VAL A 49 -0.84 -2.58 -34.97
C VAL A 49 -2.26 -2.38 -35.50
N ALA A 50 -3.19 -1.93 -34.67
CA ALA A 50 -4.60 -1.74 -35.03
C ALA A 50 -4.90 -0.41 -35.75
N GLY A 51 -3.93 0.50 -35.80
CA GLY A 51 -4.10 1.87 -36.27
C GLY A 51 -4.36 1.99 -37.77
N SER A 52 -4.94 3.13 -38.16
CA SER A 52 -5.42 3.40 -39.53
C SER A 52 -4.31 3.56 -40.58
N ARG A 53 -3.03 3.69 -40.18
CA ARG A 53 -1.89 3.92 -41.10
C ARG A 53 -0.76 2.91 -40.87
N PRO A 54 -0.63 1.86 -41.71
CA PRO A 54 0.45 0.88 -41.56
C PRO A 54 1.84 1.44 -41.93
N GLY A 55 1.91 2.40 -42.87
CA GLY A 55 3.15 3.05 -43.27
C GLY A 55 3.67 4.00 -42.20
N GLY A 56 4.92 3.81 -41.76
CA GLY A 56 5.60 4.68 -40.79
C GLY A 56 5.42 4.29 -39.31
N ARG A 57 4.64 3.25 -38.99
CA ARG A 57 4.45 2.78 -37.59
C ARG A 57 5.75 2.41 -36.90
N VAL A 58 6.69 1.79 -37.62
CA VAL A 58 8.01 1.39 -37.09
C VAL A 58 8.80 2.63 -36.69
N ARG A 59 8.90 3.62 -37.59
CA ARG A 59 9.54 4.91 -37.31
C ARG A 59 8.85 5.65 -36.16
N GLY A 60 7.52 5.60 -36.09
CA GLY A 60 6.73 6.16 -35.00
C GLY A 60 7.05 5.51 -33.65
N LEU A 61 7.13 4.18 -33.60
CA LEU A 61 7.48 3.44 -32.38
C LEU A 61 8.92 3.73 -31.93
N PHE A 62 9.88 3.82 -32.85
CA PHE A 62 11.24 4.25 -32.51
C PHE A 62 11.28 5.68 -31.98
N ALA A 63 10.51 6.60 -32.58
CA ALA A 63 10.39 7.96 -32.08
C ALA A 63 9.74 8.01 -30.68
N ALA A 64 8.67 7.24 -30.45
CA ALA A 64 8.05 7.11 -29.14
C ALA A 64 9.03 6.55 -28.11
N GLY A 65 9.80 5.52 -28.46
CA GLY A 65 10.83 4.93 -27.61
C GLY A 65 11.93 5.93 -27.24
N GLY A 66 12.44 6.68 -28.22
CA GLY A 66 13.43 7.74 -27.98
C GLY A 66 12.91 8.85 -27.08
N VAL A 67 11.67 9.31 -27.31
CA VAL A 67 11.03 10.33 -26.45
C VAL A 67 10.74 9.78 -25.05
N ALA A 68 10.31 8.52 -24.93
CA ALA A 68 10.09 7.87 -23.65
C ALA A 68 11.39 7.74 -22.85
N LEU A 69 12.49 7.33 -23.50
CA LEU A 69 13.80 7.25 -22.87
C LEU A 69 14.28 8.62 -22.40
N ALA A 70 14.20 9.64 -23.26
CA ALA A 70 14.57 11.00 -22.89
C ALA A 70 13.75 11.52 -21.70
N ALA A 71 12.43 11.35 -21.73
CA ALA A 71 11.55 11.75 -20.64
C ALA A 71 11.82 10.96 -19.34
N PHE A 72 12.13 9.67 -19.44
CA PHE A 72 12.50 8.84 -18.30
C PHE A 72 13.80 9.34 -17.66
N LEU A 73 14.84 9.58 -18.45
CA LEU A 73 16.13 10.05 -17.97
C LEU A 73 16.04 11.47 -17.38
N LEU A 74 15.21 12.33 -17.94
CA LEU A 74 14.94 13.66 -17.36
C LEU A 74 14.20 13.55 -16.02
N GLY A 75 13.27 12.61 -15.88
CA GLY A 75 12.55 12.35 -14.63
C GLY A 75 13.35 11.57 -13.59
N ASN A 76 14.39 10.85 -14.01
CA ASN A 76 15.25 10.04 -13.17
C ASN A 76 16.72 10.14 -13.63
N PRO A 77 17.39 11.29 -13.42
CA PRO A 77 18.72 11.54 -13.96
C PRO A 77 19.79 10.62 -13.36
N TYR A 78 19.59 10.09 -12.15
CA TYR A 78 20.50 9.12 -11.53
C TYR A 78 20.54 7.78 -12.27
N ALA A 79 19.52 7.45 -13.08
CA ALA A 79 19.61 6.31 -13.99
C ALA A 79 20.72 6.47 -15.05
N LEU A 80 21.28 7.67 -15.22
CA LEU A 80 22.47 7.93 -16.04
C LEU A 80 23.67 8.36 -15.19
N LEU A 81 23.47 9.26 -14.22
CA LEU A 81 24.56 9.86 -13.44
C LEU A 81 25.18 8.89 -12.42
N ASP A 82 24.41 7.93 -11.92
CA ASP A 82 24.86 6.90 -10.97
C ASP A 82 24.14 5.57 -11.29
N PHE A 83 24.50 5.00 -12.43
CA PHE A 83 23.84 3.81 -12.97
C PHE A 83 23.95 2.61 -12.03
N ASP A 84 25.08 2.47 -11.32
CA ASP A 84 25.29 1.36 -10.39
C ASP A 84 24.34 1.45 -9.20
N ALA A 85 24.20 2.62 -8.58
CA ALA A 85 23.23 2.82 -7.50
C ALA A 85 21.79 2.66 -7.99
N PHE A 86 21.48 3.10 -9.22
CA PHE A 86 20.18 2.90 -9.83
C PHE A 86 19.85 1.41 -10.01
N MET A 87 20.78 0.62 -10.57
CA MET A 87 20.60 -0.82 -10.79
C MET A 87 20.52 -1.60 -9.48
N ASP A 88 21.34 -1.26 -8.49
CA ASP A 88 21.25 -1.82 -7.14
C ASP A 88 19.88 -1.52 -6.50
N GLY A 89 19.40 -0.28 -6.62
CA GLY A 89 18.08 0.13 -6.14
C GLY A 89 16.94 -0.64 -6.82
N LEU A 90 17.01 -0.81 -8.15
CA LEU A 90 16.01 -1.58 -8.90
C LEU A 90 16.05 -3.08 -8.52
N GLY A 91 17.24 -3.64 -8.34
CA GLY A 91 17.43 -5.01 -7.86
C GLY A 91 16.85 -5.23 -6.46
N LYS A 92 17.03 -4.27 -5.54
CA LYS A 92 16.40 -4.28 -4.21
C LYS A 92 14.87 -4.23 -4.28
N GLN A 93 14.30 -3.42 -5.16
CA GLN A 93 12.84 -3.38 -5.33
C GLN A 93 12.30 -4.70 -5.91
N SER A 94 12.99 -5.27 -6.90
CA SER A 94 12.60 -6.54 -7.54
C SER A 94 12.69 -7.71 -6.56
N SER A 95 13.81 -7.84 -5.84
CA SER A 95 13.97 -8.86 -4.80
C SER A 95 12.96 -8.70 -3.66
N ALA A 96 12.68 -7.46 -3.23
CA ALA A 96 11.64 -7.22 -2.24
C ALA A 96 10.22 -7.59 -2.72
N SER A 97 9.98 -7.77 -4.02
CA SER A 97 8.71 -8.31 -4.55
C SER A 97 8.66 -9.85 -4.59
N ASN A 98 9.82 -10.52 -4.62
CA ASN A 98 10.01 -11.98 -4.75
C ASN A 98 10.58 -12.65 -3.48
N ASP A 99 10.64 -11.93 -2.37
CA ASP A 99 11.23 -12.43 -1.14
C ASP A 99 10.22 -13.36 -0.43
N GLY A 100 10.21 -14.61 -0.91
CA GLY A 100 9.32 -15.72 -0.52
C GLY A 100 9.45 -16.21 0.92
N GLY A 101 10.26 -15.55 1.76
CA GLY A 101 10.21 -15.71 3.21
C GLY A 101 8.96 -15.11 3.87
N GLY A 102 8.16 -14.37 3.08
CA GLY A 102 6.84 -13.87 3.46
C GLY A 102 6.91 -12.67 4.40
N LYS A 103 6.34 -11.54 3.97
CA LYS A 103 6.06 -10.42 4.87
C LYS A 103 4.99 -10.87 5.86
N LEU A 104 5.33 -10.94 7.15
CA LEU A 104 4.42 -11.46 8.16
C LEU A 104 3.12 -10.63 8.22
N GLY A 105 1.98 -11.31 8.13
CA GLY A 105 0.63 -10.77 8.09
C GLY A 105 0.03 -10.68 6.68
N LEU A 106 0.65 -11.28 5.65
CA LEU A 106 0.02 -11.42 4.34
C LEU A 106 -1.09 -12.47 4.48
N THR A 107 -2.35 -12.02 4.44
CA THR A 107 -3.52 -12.88 4.71
C THR A 107 -4.01 -13.67 3.49
N GLU A 108 -3.35 -13.54 2.34
CA GLU A 108 -3.80 -14.10 1.06
C GLU A 108 -2.62 -14.73 0.31
N ASP A 109 -2.79 -15.98 -0.11
CA ASP A 109 -1.79 -16.76 -0.82
C ASP A 109 -1.98 -16.74 -2.35
N ASP A 110 -3.13 -16.22 -2.82
CA ASP A 110 -3.47 -16.12 -4.24
C ASP A 110 -3.59 -14.65 -4.67
N GLY A 111 -2.58 -14.18 -5.40
CA GLY A 111 -2.49 -12.80 -5.87
C GLY A 111 -3.60 -12.40 -6.83
N LEU A 112 -4.05 -13.31 -7.70
CA LEU A 112 -5.13 -13.02 -8.62
C LEU A 112 -6.45 -12.84 -7.86
N ARG A 113 -6.75 -13.76 -6.95
CA ARG A 113 -7.92 -13.64 -6.07
C ARG A 113 -7.85 -12.35 -5.24
N TYR A 114 -6.69 -12.04 -4.67
CA TYR A 114 -6.46 -10.82 -3.91
C TYR A 114 -6.75 -9.56 -4.75
N TYR A 115 -6.26 -9.49 -5.99
CA TYR A 115 -6.49 -8.33 -6.85
C TYR A 115 -7.93 -8.22 -7.36
N LEU A 116 -8.60 -9.33 -7.66
CA LEU A 116 -10.02 -9.33 -8.00
C LEU A 116 -10.87 -8.85 -6.81
N SER A 117 -10.56 -9.31 -5.60
CA SER A 117 -11.17 -8.82 -4.36
C SER A 117 -10.88 -7.32 -4.16
N THR A 118 -9.64 -6.89 -4.41
CA THR A 118 -9.22 -5.48 -4.30
C THR A 118 -9.99 -4.56 -5.21
N LEU A 119 -10.33 -4.97 -6.44
CA LEU A 119 -11.14 -4.14 -7.34
C LEU A 119 -12.51 -3.80 -6.76
N SER A 120 -13.09 -4.66 -5.92
CA SER A 120 -14.41 -4.41 -5.32
C SER A 120 -14.44 -3.24 -4.35
N TRP A 121 -13.36 -3.03 -3.60
CA TRP A 121 -13.27 -1.98 -2.58
C TRP A 121 -12.36 -0.82 -3.00
N GLY A 122 -11.26 -1.09 -3.71
CA GLY A 122 -10.31 -0.09 -4.20
C GLY A 122 -10.75 0.64 -5.47
N PHE A 123 -11.48 -0.02 -6.37
CA PHE A 123 -12.07 0.59 -7.57
C PHE A 123 -13.58 0.83 -7.39
N GLY A 124 -14.27 -0.15 -6.81
CA GLY A 124 -15.70 -0.13 -6.50
C GLY A 124 -16.48 -1.19 -7.26
N TRP A 125 -17.55 -1.72 -6.67
CA TRP A 125 -18.37 -2.77 -7.30
C TRP A 125 -18.99 -2.34 -8.62
N LEU A 126 -19.63 -1.17 -8.63
CA LEU A 126 -20.28 -0.61 -9.81
C LEU A 126 -19.29 -0.30 -10.94
N PRO A 127 -18.19 0.44 -10.72
CA PRO A 127 -17.22 0.69 -11.78
C PRO A 127 -16.50 -0.59 -12.22
N ALA A 128 -16.22 -1.56 -11.34
CA ALA A 128 -15.67 -2.85 -11.74
C ALA A 128 -16.62 -3.62 -12.67
N GLY A 129 -17.91 -3.73 -12.32
CA GLY A 129 -18.92 -4.36 -13.16
C GLY A 129 -19.09 -3.65 -14.51
N ALA A 130 -19.11 -2.31 -14.50
CA ALA A 130 -19.15 -1.51 -15.71
C ALA A 130 -17.90 -1.69 -16.59
N ALA A 131 -16.71 -1.85 -15.99
CA ALA A 131 -15.48 -2.12 -16.72
C ALA A 131 -15.49 -3.50 -17.39
N VAL A 132 -16.02 -4.53 -16.72
CA VAL A 132 -16.23 -5.86 -17.32
C VAL A 132 -17.22 -5.79 -18.49
N GLY A 133 -18.39 -5.18 -18.27
CA GLY A 133 -19.38 -4.97 -19.33
C GLY A 133 -18.83 -4.16 -20.50
N GLY A 134 -17.96 -3.18 -20.18
CA GLY A 134 -17.24 -2.40 -21.16
C GLY A 134 -16.25 -3.21 -21.98
N ALA A 135 -15.41 -4.02 -21.33
CA ALA A 135 -14.46 -4.90 -22.00
C ALA A 135 -15.15 -5.89 -22.95
N VAL A 136 -16.24 -6.51 -22.50
CA VAL A 136 -17.03 -7.44 -23.33
C VAL A 136 -17.68 -6.70 -24.51
N GLY A 137 -18.36 -5.59 -24.25
CA GLY A 137 -19.05 -4.85 -25.30
C GLY A 137 -18.12 -4.23 -26.34
N LEU A 138 -16.95 -3.74 -25.91
CA LEU A 138 -15.91 -3.21 -26.80
C LEU A 138 -15.33 -4.32 -27.68
N SER A 139 -15.10 -5.51 -27.12
CA SER A 139 -14.61 -6.68 -27.87
C SER A 139 -15.55 -7.09 -29.02
N VAL A 140 -16.85 -6.78 -28.89
CA VAL A 140 -17.85 -7.05 -29.94
C VAL A 140 -17.97 -5.89 -30.92
N ARG A 141 -18.03 -4.65 -30.44
CA ARG A 141 -18.37 -3.46 -31.26
C ARG A 141 -17.17 -2.73 -31.85
N ASP A 142 -16.03 -2.71 -31.15
CA ASP A 142 -14.81 -2.05 -31.57
C ASP A 142 -13.59 -2.86 -31.11
N ARG A 143 -13.30 -3.91 -31.88
CA ARG A 143 -12.16 -4.81 -31.62
C ARG A 143 -10.82 -4.08 -31.55
N ARG A 144 -10.68 -2.96 -32.25
CA ARG A 144 -9.43 -2.19 -32.26
C ARG A 144 -9.22 -1.48 -30.93
N ALA A 145 -10.26 -0.84 -30.40
CA ALA A 145 -10.20 -0.23 -29.07
C ALA A 145 -10.07 -1.29 -27.95
N ALA A 146 -10.75 -2.44 -28.09
CA ALA A 146 -10.61 -3.56 -27.16
C ALA A 146 -9.18 -4.10 -27.10
N LEU A 147 -8.53 -4.28 -28.27
CA LEU A 147 -7.14 -4.72 -28.37
C LEU A 147 -6.16 -3.75 -27.68
N VAL A 148 -6.50 -2.46 -27.61
CA VAL A 148 -5.67 -1.45 -26.95
C VAL A 148 -5.83 -1.47 -25.42
N LEU A 149 -7.04 -1.63 -24.90
CA LEU A 149 -7.33 -1.46 -23.48
C LEU A 149 -7.29 -2.77 -22.68
N VAL A 150 -7.88 -3.85 -23.21
CA VAL A 150 -8.11 -5.08 -22.45
C VAL A 150 -6.82 -5.86 -22.17
N PRO A 151 -5.91 -6.09 -23.15
CA PRO A 151 -4.71 -6.88 -22.91
C PRO A 151 -3.81 -6.28 -21.83
N ALA A 152 -3.66 -4.96 -21.78
CA ALA A 152 -2.86 -4.30 -20.76
C ALA A 152 -3.40 -4.55 -19.34
N VAL A 153 -4.72 -4.52 -19.15
CA VAL A 153 -5.33 -4.86 -17.85
C VAL A 153 -5.10 -6.33 -17.49
N VAL A 154 -5.36 -7.25 -18.43
CA VAL A 154 -5.23 -8.70 -18.20
C VAL A 154 -3.78 -9.08 -17.90
N VAL A 155 -2.84 -8.65 -18.74
CA VAL A 155 -1.39 -8.91 -18.56
C VAL A 155 -0.91 -8.36 -17.22
N PHE A 156 -1.36 -7.15 -16.84
CA PHE A 156 -0.96 -6.57 -15.56
C PHE A 156 -1.50 -7.36 -14.37
N LEU A 157 -2.77 -7.79 -14.41
CA LEU A 157 -3.35 -8.59 -13.33
C LEU A 157 -2.63 -9.93 -13.19
N ILE A 158 -2.31 -10.60 -14.30
CA ILE A 158 -1.55 -11.85 -14.29
C ILE A 158 -0.14 -11.61 -13.74
N PHE A 159 0.58 -10.61 -14.26
CA PHE A 159 1.95 -10.32 -13.85
C PHE A 159 2.03 -9.93 -12.37
N MET A 160 1.16 -9.03 -11.91
CA MET A 160 1.16 -8.63 -10.50
C MET A 160 0.65 -9.75 -9.59
N GLY A 161 -0.34 -10.53 -10.05
CA GLY A 161 -0.89 -11.66 -9.30
C GLY A 161 0.06 -12.85 -9.18
N SER A 162 1.13 -12.90 -9.99
CA SER A 162 2.16 -13.93 -9.91
C SER A 162 3.38 -13.54 -9.07
N GLN A 163 3.35 -12.40 -8.37
CA GLN A 163 4.42 -11.99 -7.45
C GLN A 163 4.24 -12.70 -6.10
N ASP A 164 5.26 -12.72 -5.24
CA ASP A 164 5.15 -13.33 -3.91
C ASP A 164 4.56 -12.36 -2.85
N ARG A 165 4.36 -11.10 -3.22
CA ARG A 165 3.78 -10.06 -2.37
C ARG A 165 2.65 -9.34 -3.09
N PHE A 166 1.61 -9.00 -2.35
CA PHE A 166 0.46 -8.28 -2.90
C PHE A 166 0.13 -7.06 -2.04
N PHE A 167 -0.05 -5.91 -2.71
CA PHE A 167 -0.59 -4.71 -2.11
C PHE A 167 -1.60 -4.08 -3.06
N ALA A 168 -2.71 -3.56 -2.52
CA ALA A 168 -3.79 -3.04 -3.33
C ALA A 168 -3.34 -1.88 -4.23
N ARG A 169 -2.47 -1.01 -3.69
CA ARG A 169 -1.88 0.14 -4.40
C ARG A 169 -1.02 -0.23 -5.61
N TRP A 170 -0.70 -1.51 -5.80
CA TRP A 170 0.02 -1.97 -6.99
C TRP A 170 -0.85 -1.96 -8.25
N LEU A 171 -2.19 -1.99 -8.12
CA LEU A 171 -3.12 -1.89 -9.25
C LEU A 171 -3.29 -0.48 -9.85
N LEU A 172 -2.79 0.56 -9.18
CA LEU A 172 -2.95 1.94 -9.64
C LEU A 172 -2.62 2.19 -11.13
N PRO A 173 -1.59 1.55 -11.74
CA PRO A 173 -1.30 1.74 -13.16
C PRO A 173 -2.42 1.37 -14.12
N VAL A 174 -3.29 0.41 -13.77
CA VAL A 174 -4.38 -0.04 -14.65
C VAL A 174 -5.71 0.67 -14.40
N PHE A 175 -5.83 1.46 -13.32
CA PHE A 175 -7.06 2.19 -13.01
C PHE A 175 -7.53 3.11 -14.14
N PRO A 176 -6.67 3.88 -14.84
CA PRO A 176 -7.12 4.70 -15.96
C PRO A 176 -7.75 3.88 -17.10
N LEU A 177 -7.26 2.65 -17.34
CA LEU A 177 -7.80 1.77 -18.37
C LEU A 177 -9.15 1.20 -17.94
N LEU A 178 -9.26 0.78 -16.67
CA LEU A 178 -10.52 0.36 -16.05
C LEU A 178 -11.58 1.47 -16.10
N CYS A 179 -11.19 2.72 -15.82
CA CYS A 179 -12.08 3.89 -15.93
C CYS A 179 -12.60 4.08 -17.37
N LEU A 180 -11.74 3.94 -18.38
CA LEU A 180 -12.16 4.05 -19.79
C LEU A 180 -13.14 2.93 -20.18
N LEU A 181 -12.89 1.70 -19.73
CA LEU A 181 -13.79 0.57 -19.94
C LEU A 181 -15.13 0.79 -19.22
N ALA A 182 -15.10 1.23 -17.97
CA ALA A 182 -16.31 1.53 -17.19
C ALA A 182 -17.13 2.65 -17.81
N ALA A 183 -16.48 3.73 -18.25
CA ALA A 183 -17.12 4.84 -18.93
C ALA A 183 -17.79 4.41 -20.23
N TRP A 184 -17.12 3.56 -21.03
CA TRP A 184 -17.75 2.99 -22.23
C TRP A 184 -18.96 2.14 -21.86
N GLY A 185 -18.86 1.29 -20.83
CA GLY A 185 -19.96 0.46 -20.35
C GLY A 185 -21.18 1.28 -19.93
N ALA A 186 -20.96 2.37 -19.19
CA ALA A 186 -22.00 3.31 -18.77
C ALA A 186 -22.69 4.00 -19.96
N VAL A 187 -21.91 4.51 -20.92
CA VAL A 187 -22.47 5.15 -22.13
C VAL A 187 -23.26 4.14 -22.96
N ALA A 188 -22.71 2.94 -23.17
CA ALA A 188 -23.40 1.88 -23.90
C ALA A 188 -24.70 1.42 -23.21
N LEU A 189 -24.79 1.53 -21.88
CA LEU A 189 -26.01 1.27 -21.14
C LEU A 189 -27.02 2.41 -21.33
N ALA A 190 -26.59 3.67 -21.25
CA ALA A 190 -27.46 4.83 -21.51
C ALA A 190 -28.09 4.77 -22.91
N ASP A 191 -27.31 4.33 -23.91
CA ASP A 191 -27.77 4.16 -25.30
C ASP A 191 -28.88 3.10 -25.43
N ARG A 192 -28.90 2.09 -24.55
CA ARG A 192 -29.96 1.07 -24.53
C ARG A 192 -31.23 1.56 -23.82
N VAL A 193 -31.09 2.47 -22.87
CA VAL A 193 -32.24 3.02 -22.12
C VAL A 193 -33.02 4.00 -23.00
N THR A 194 -32.33 4.83 -23.78
CA THR A 194 -32.98 5.84 -24.61
C THR A 194 -32.14 6.25 -25.82
N SER A 195 -32.80 6.40 -26.96
CA SER A 195 -32.19 6.92 -28.19
C SER A 195 -32.25 8.45 -28.28
N ARG A 196 -33.00 9.13 -27.39
CA ARG A 196 -33.16 10.59 -27.41
C ARG A 196 -31.95 11.27 -26.75
N PRO A 197 -31.36 12.31 -27.37
CA PRO A 197 -30.09 12.89 -26.92
C PRO A 197 -30.14 13.53 -25.52
N GLY A 198 -31.21 14.26 -25.18
CA GLY A 198 -31.35 14.88 -23.87
C GLY A 198 -31.41 13.86 -22.72
N PRO A 199 -32.41 12.94 -22.73
CA PRO A 199 -32.49 11.86 -21.75
C PRO A 199 -31.24 10.97 -21.71
N ARG A 200 -30.59 10.70 -22.86
CA ARG A 200 -29.36 9.91 -22.93
C ARG A 200 -28.23 10.54 -22.11
N SER A 201 -27.98 11.84 -22.28
CA SER A 201 -26.96 12.56 -21.51
C SER A 201 -27.28 12.58 -20.02
N ALA A 202 -28.56 12.73 -19.64
CA ALA A 202 -28.99 12.69 -18.25
C ALA A 202 -28.75 11.30 -17.62
N VAL A 203 -29.11 10.22 -18.33
CA VAL A 203 -28.87 8.84 -17.88
C VAL A 203 -27.37 8.55 -17.78
N ALA A 204 -26.56 8.96 -18.78
CA ALA A 204 -25.12 8.79 -18.74
C ALA A 204 -24.48 9.55 -17.56
N GLY A 205 -24.94 10.78 -17.28
CA GLY A 205 -24.51 11.56 -16.12
C GLY A 205 -24.87 10.89 -14.80
N ALA A 206 -26.10 10.40 -14.65
CA ALA A 206 -26.55 9.67 -13.47
C ALA A 206 -25.74 8.38 -13.24
N LEU A 207 -25.47 7.61 -14.30
CA LEU A 207 -24.59 6.44 -14.23
C LEU A 207 -23.17 6.85 -13.83
N GLY A 208 -22.62 7.93 -14.40
CA GLY A 208 -21.32 8.45 -14.01
C GLY A 208 -21.23 8.80 -12.53
N ILE A 209 -22.25 9.45 -11.97
CA ILE A 209 -22.35 9.74 -10.54
C ILE A 209 -22.38 8.43 -9.74
N ALA A 210 -23.20 7.47 -10.15
CA ALA A 210 -23.31 6.18 -9.47
C ALA A 210 -21.98 5.40 -9.48
N LEU A 211 -21.23 5.43 -10.58
CA LEU A 211 -19.90 4.80 -10.67
C LEU A 211 -18.89 5.43 -9.69
N CYS A 212 -19.00 6.73 -9.43
CA CYS A 212 -18.11 7.45 -8.53
C CYS A 212 -18.56 7.43 -7.06
N ALA A 213 -19.80 7.01 -6.77
CA ALA A 213 -20.40 7.15 -5.44
C ALA A 213 -19.61 6.44 -4.33
N GLN A 214 -19.24 5.16 -4.55
CA GLN A 214 -18.46 4.40 -3.58
C GLN A 214 -17.11 5.07 -3.30
N GLY A 215 -16.36 5.41 -4.36
CA GLY A 215 -15.07 6.07 -4.25
C GLY A 215 -15.15 7.41 -3.53
N LEU A 216 -16.20 8.19 -3.78
CA LEU A 216 -16.44 9.46 -3.09
C LEU A 216 -16.71 9.26 -1.59
N ILE A 217 -17.58 8.33 -1.22
CA ILE A 217 -17.91 8.03 0.18
C ILE A 217 -16.64 7.66 0.96
N PHE A 218 -15.87 6.70 0.45
CA PHE A 218 -14.65 6.25 1.13
C PHE A 218 -13.52 7.28 1.08
N SER A 219 -13.47 8.16 0.07
CA SER A 219 -12.52 9.26 0.04
C SER A 219 -12.82 10.32 1.09
N VAL A 220 -14.11 10.66 1.28
CA VAL A 220 -14.55 11.58 2.35
C VAL A 220 -14.27 10.98 3.71
N HIS A 221 -14.66 9.72 3.92
CA HIS A 221 -14.39 8.96 5.15
C HIS A 221 -12.90 8.94 5.50
N ASN A 222 -12.05 8.56 4.55
CA ASN A 222 -10.60 8.53 4.79
C ASN A 222 -10.07 9.95 5.09
N GLY A 223 -10.60 10.98 4.44
CA GLY A 223 -10.28 12.37 4.75
C GLY A 223 -10.66 12.78 6.17
N THR A 224 -11.83 12.37 6.66
CA THR A 224 -12.27 12.65 8.03
C THR A 224 -11.44 11.89 9.06
N VAL A 225 -11.12 10.62 8.80
CA VAL A 225 -10.24 9.81 9.66
C VAL A 225 -8.86 10.44 9.75
N LEU A 226 -8.25 10.83 8.63
CA LEU A 226 -6.91 11.42 8.60
C LEU A 226 -6.85 12.82 9.27
N ALA A 227 -7.98 13.51 9.38
CA ALA A 227 -8.06 14.80 10.06
C ALA A 227 -8.10 14.66 11.60
N ALA A 228 -8.44 13.48 12.12
CA ALA A 228 -8.48 13.22 13.56
C ALA A 228 -7.08 12.96 14.13
N ALA A 229 -6.94 13.08 15.45
CA ALA A 229 -5.68 12.84 16.15
C ALA A 229 -5.25 11.36 16.07
N ASP A 230 -4.03 11.10 15.57
CA ASP A 230 -3.45 9.76 15.49
C ASP A 230 -3.31 9.13 16.88
N THR A 231 -3.65 7.85 16.99
CA THR A 231 -3.53 7.05 18.21
C THR A 231 -2.14 7.11 18.84
N ARG A 232 -1.07 7.22 18.03
CA ARG A 232 0.31 7.37 18.51
C ARG A 232 0.53 8.67 19.23
N SER A 233 -0.10 9.76 18.76
CA SER A 233 -0.05 11.06 19.38
C SER A 233 -0.82 11.05 20.71
N LEU A 234 -2.00 10.44 20.74
CA LEU A 234 -2.80 10.30 21.98
C LEU A 234 -2.04 9.56 23.08
N VAL A 235 -1.39 8.44 22.71
CA VAL A 235 -0.56 7.67 23.65
C VAL A 235 0.65 8.48 24.10
N ARG A 236 1.26 9.24 23.20
CA ARG A 236 2.39 10.10 23.54
C ARG A 236 1.99 11.14 24.58
N ASP A 237 0.89 11.85 24.34
CA ASP A 237 0.40 12.90 25.23
C ASP A 237 0.03 12.34 26.60
N TRP A 238 -0.67 11.19 26.61
CA TRP A 238 -0.94 10.49 27.87
C TRP A 238 0.35 10.08 28.59
N MET A 239 1.32 9.48 27.90
CA MET A 239 2.58 9.06 28.51
C MET A 239 3.40 10.24 29.02
N ARG A 240 3.39 11.40 28.36
CA ARG A 240 4.11 12.60 28.84
C ARG A 240 3.65 13.04 30.22
N VAL A 241 2.36 12.86 30.52
CA VAL A 241 1.74 13.21 31.80
C VAL A 241 1.91 12.09 32.84
N ASN A 242 1.85 10.82 32.42
CA ASN A 242 1.74 9.68 33.34
C ASN A 242 3.02 8.85 33.52
N VAL A 243 3.99 8.98 32.62
CA VAL A 243 5.25 8.22 32.65
C VAL A 243 6.42 9.19 32.86
N PRO A 244 7.08 9.14 34.03
CA PRO A 244 8.17 10.06 34.36
C PRO A 244 9.28 10.06 33.29
N GLU A 245 9.87 11.22 33.09
CA GLU A 245 11.06 11.36 32.26
C GLU A 245 12.21 10.48 32.78
N GLY A 246 13.02 9.93 31.87
CA GLY A 246 14.06 8.97 32.19
C GLY A 246 13.56 7.54 32.48
N SER A 247 12.24 7.31 32.53
CA SER A 247 11.68 5.96 32.71
C SER A 247 12.14 5.01 31.60
N LYS A 248 12.33 3.74 31.97
CA LYS A 248 12.63 2.65 31.04
C LYS A 248 11.34 2.09 30.44
N VAL A 249 11.25 2.10 29.12
CA VAL A 249 10.04 1.74 28.36
C VAL A 249 10.36 0.73 27.26
N VAL A 250 9.45 -0.21 27.04
CA VAL A 250 9.46 -1.09 25.85
C VAL A 250 8.44 -0.53 24.89
N VAL A 251 8.86 -0.24 23.68
CA VAL A 251 7.99 0.30 22.64
C VAL A 251 8.15 -0.59 21.41
N GLU A 252 7.08 -1.29 21.05
CA GLU A 252 7.04 -2.05 19.80
C GLU A 252 7.30 -1.11 18.61
N PRO A 253 7.78 -1.63 17.46
CA PRO A 253 8.14 -0.79 16.31
C PRO A 253 6.90 -0.22 15.57
N VAL A 254 5.86 0.17 16.30
CA VAL A 254 4.71 0.90 15.76
C VAL A 254 4.93 2.41 15.73
N PHE A 255 6.06 2.92 16.20
CA PHE A 255 6.39 4.36 16.25
C PHE A 255 7.72 4.66 15.55
N PRO A 256 7.87 5.86 14.94
CA PRO A 256 9.19 6.33 14.51
C PRO A 256 10.08 6.60 15.73
N ASP A 257 11.40 6.55 15.56
CA ASP A 257 12.33 6.73 16.68
C ASP A 257 12.21 8.10 17.34
N GLN A 258 11.91 9.15 16.57
CA GLN A 258 11.70 10.51 17.10
C GLN A 258 10.50 10.62 18.04
N TRP A 259 9.57 9.66 18.03
CA TRP A 259 8.39 9.68 18.91
C TRP A 259 8.75 9.75 20.41
N ALA A 260 9.89 9.18 20.80
CA ALA A 260 10.36 9.22 22.19
C ALA A 260 11.17 10.49 22.53
N THR A 261 11.33 11.43 21.59
CA THR A 261 12.12 12.66 21.78
C THR A 261 11.21 13.87 21.96
N ASP A 262 11.62 14.83 22.79
CA ASP A 262 10.97 16.13 22.94
C ASP A 262 11.73 17.16 22.07
N PRO A 263 11.23 17.53 20.86
CA PRO A 263 11.96 18.42 19.96
C PRO A 263 12.28 19.77 20.62
N GLY A 264 13.54 20.19 20.52
CA GLY A 264 14.04 21.43 21.13
C GLY A 264 14.26 21.36 22.64
N ASN A 265 13.91 20.26 23.31
CA ASN A 265 14.05 20.09 24.76
C ASN A 265 14.59 18.68 25.08
N PRO A 266 15.85 18.37 24.72
CA PRO A 266 16.41 17.05 24.98
C PRO A 266 16.50 16.76 26.49
N SER A 267 16.19 15.53 26.88
CA SER A 267 16.26 15.10 28.28
C SER A 267 17.71 14.98 28.76
N GLU A 268 18.01 15.56 29.91
CA GLU A 268 19.30 15.38 30.59
C GLU A 268 19.42 14.01 31.29
N LEU A 269 18.30 13.31 31.49
CA LEU A 269 18.23 12.03 32.20
C LEU A 269 18.59 10.83 31.33
N THR A 270 18.76 11.02 30.02
CA THR A 270 19.06 9.93 29.07
C THR A 270 20.28 10.27 28.22
N GLY A 271 21.09 9.25 27.90
CA GLY A 271 22.33 9.44 27.16
C GLY A 271 22.18 9.85 25.68
N ASN A 272 20.96 9.84 25.15
CA ASN A 272 20.65 10.22 23.77
C ASN A 272 19.67 11.40 23.65
N GLY A 273 19.32 12.06 24.77
CA GLY A 273 18.39 13.18 24.80
C GLY A 273 16.91 12.80 24.61
N ALA A 274 16.56 11.52 24.49
CA ALA A 274 15.18 11.09 24.44
C ALA A 274 14.49 11.22 25.80
N ARG A 275 13.17 11.42 25.83
CA ARG A 275 12.40 11.53 27.07
C ARG A 275 12.43 10.24 27.90
N TRP A 276 12.48 9.08 27.23
CA TRP A 276 12.45 7.77 27.86
C TRP A 276 13.57 6.85 27.35
N VAL A 277 14.03 5.94 28.20
CA VAL A 277 15.05 4.94 27.86
C VAL A 277 14.36 3.74 27.20
N LYS A 278 14.45 3.65 25.87
CA LYS A 278 13.82 2.58 25.09
C LYS A 278 14.59 1.26 25.19
N TRP A 279 13.84 0.15 25.32
CA TRP A 279 14.39 -1.18 25.08
C TRP A 279 14.84 -1.32 23.62
N PRO A 280 16.02 -1.89 23.33
CA PRO A 280 16.53 -2.02 21.97
C PRO A 280 15.80 -3.12 21.19
N THR A 281 14.62 -2.80 20.64
CA THR A 281 13.80 -3.72 19.83
C THR A 281 14.37 -3.98 18.44
N SER A 282 15.25 -3.12 17.95
CA SER A 282 15.89 -3.24 16.63
C SER A 282 17.00 -4.28 16.54
N ARG A 283 17.36 -4.96 17.65
CA ARG A 283 18.35 -6.03 17.63
C ARG A 283 17.92 -7.26 18.41
N SER A 284 18.16 -8.44 17.82
CA SER A 284 17.86 -9.72 18.45
C SER A 284 18.97 -10.75 18.25
N GLN A 285 19.11 -11.64 19.24
CA GLN A 285 19.94 -12.86 19.15
C GLN A 285 19.15 -14.04 18.56
N VAL A 286 17.94 -13.79 18.05
CA VAL A 286 17.05 -14.79 17.46
C VAL A 286 16.93 -14.50 15.96
N ASN A 287 17.16 -15.52 15.14
CA ASN A 287 16.94 -15.48 13.69
C ASN A 287 15.45 -15.62 13.36
N ASN A 288 15.05 -15.35 12.11
CA ASN A 288 13.64 -15.43 11.68
C ASN A 288 13.06 -16.84 11.77
N ASP A 289 13.91 -17.86 11.60
CA ASP A 289 13.57 -19.28 11.81
C ASP A 289 13.48 -19.68 13.30
N GLY A 290 13.76 -18.75 14.20
CA GLY A 290 13.75 -18.95 15.65
C GLY A 290 15.02 -19.51 16.27
N THR A 291 16.06 -19.80 15.47
CA THR A 291 17.35 -20.27 15.97
C THR A 291 18.11 -19.17 16.72
N LEU A 292 18.98 -19.56 17.66
CA LEU A 292 19.80 -18.63 18.43
C LEU A 292 21.10 -18.32 17.70
N ARG A 293 21.46 -17.04 17.65
CA ARG A 293 22.72 -16.55 17.14
C ARG A 293 23.73 -16.33 18.27
N ARG A 294 25.00 -16.63 18.00
CA ARG A 294 26.15 -16.28 18.86
C ARG A 294 26.80 -14.98 18.36
N GLY A 295 27.25 -14.12 19.27
CA GLY A 295 27.95 -12.87 18.93
C GLY A 295 27.01 -11.66 18.83
N ARG A 296 27.26 -10.75 17.87
CA ARG A 296 26.45 -9.53 17.69
C ARG A 296 25.06 -9.88 17.17
N GLY A 297 24.02 -9.39 17.86
CA GLY A 297 22.63 -9.58 17.45
C GLY A 297 22.33 -8.94 16.09
N ARG A 298 21.48 -9.58 15.30
CA ARG A 298 21.06 -9.09 13.98
C ARG A 298 20.17 -7.86 14.11
N LEU A 299 20.11 -7.06 13.05
CA LEU A 299 19.09 -6.03 12.90
C LEU A 299 17.73 -6.72 12.70
N VAL A 300 16.72 -6.26 13.43
CA VAL A 300 15.33 -6.71 13.31
C VAL A 300 14.58 -5.64 12.55
N GLU A 301 14.10 -5.99 11.37
CA GLU A 301 13.23 -5.11 10.60
C GLU A 301 11.84 -5.05 11.23
N LEU A 302 11.09 -3.99 10.91
CA LEU A 302 9.72 -3.77 11.39
C LEU A 302 8.81 -5.00 11.21
N GLU A 303 9.02 -5.74 10.12
CA GLU A 303 8.18 -6.84 9.67
C GLU A 303 8.60 -8.19 10.26
N ASP A 304 9.76 -8.22 10.94
CA ASP A 304 10.36 -9.40 11.55
C ASP A 304 10.26 -9.41 13.08
N TYR A 305 9.72 -8.34 13.67
CA TYR A 305 9.71 -8.15 15.12
C TYR A 305 9.10 -9.37 15.83
N GLU A 306 7.93 -9.81 15.39
CA GLU A 306 7.18 -10.94 15.96
C GLU A 306 7.90 -12.27 15.78
N ARG A 307 8.71 -12.43 14.72
CA ARG A 307 9.54 -13.62 14.53
C ARG A 307 10.56 -13.77 15.66
N THR A 308 10.98 -12.65 16.24
CA THR A 308 11.98 -12.58 17.31
C THR A 308 11.41 -12.42 18.72
N THR A 309 10.13 -12.10 18.87
CA THR A 309 9.50 -11.99 20.20
C THR A 309 9.33 -13.38 20.84
N ARG A 310 9.51 -13.41 22.17
CA ARG A 310 9.49 -14.64 22.98
C ARG A 310 8.96 -14.30 24.38
N PRO A 311 8.19 -15.18 25.05
CA PRO A 311 7.63 -14.92 26.39
C PRO A 311 8.69 -14.57 27.45
N ARG A 312 9.91 -15.11 27.32
CA ARG A 312 11.04 -14.78 28.21
C ARG A 312 11.42 -13.30 28.24
N LEU A 313 11.09 -12.53 27.18
CA LEU A 313 11.37 -11.09 27.11
C LEU A 313 10.60 -10.32 28.17
N VAL A 314 9.32 -10.65 28.41
CA VAL A 314 8.51 -9.99 29.45
C VAL A 314 9.18 -10.08 30.82
N ARG A 315 9.75 -11.25 31.15
CA ARG A 315 10.51 -11.44 32.40
C ARG A 315 11.81 -10.65 32.43
N ALA A 316 12.48 -10.53 31.29
CA ALA A 316 13.69 -9.71 31.16
C ALA A 316 13.38 -8.23 31.35
N TYR A 317 12.26 -7.75 30.81
CA TYR A 317 11.79 -6.37 30.99
C TYR A 317 11.62 -6.06 32.48
N VAL A 318 10.88 -6.90 33.21
CA VAL A 318 10.69 -6.74 34.67
C VAL A 318 12.05 -6.72 35.38
N ARG A 319 12.91 -7.73 35.17
CA ARG A 319 14.23 -7.80 35.85
C ARG A 319 15.13 -6.60 35.56
N SER A 320 15.00 -5.97 34.39
CA SER A 320 15.80 -4.82 33.98
C SER A 320 15.14 -3.47 34.31
N GLY A 321 13.98 -3.46 34.97
CA GLY A 321 13.23 -2.28 35.37
C GLY A 321 12.47 -1.59 34.22
N TYR A 322 12.22 -2.30 33.12
CA TYR A 322 11.38 -1.81 32.01
C TYR A 322 9.92 -2.13 32.31
N CYS A 323 9.28 -1.24 33.05
CA CYS A 323 7.97 -1.50 33.65
C CYS A 323 6.79 -1.04 32.79
N TRP A 324 7.06 -0.32 31.70
CA TRP A 324 6.07 0.15 30.75
C TRP A 324 6.28 -0.55 29.42
N VAL A 325 5.24 -1.18 28.88
CA VAL A 325 5.27 -1.84 27.57
C VAL A 325 4.16 -1.25 26.71
N VAL A 326 4.53 -0.71 25.55
CA VAL A 326 3.61 -0.11 24.59
C VAL A 326 3.54 -1.03 23.37
N THR A 327 2.36 -1.62 23.15
CA THR A 327 2.10 -2.56 22.06
C THR A 327 1.12 -1.97 21.05
N GLY A 328 1.21 -2.34 19.77
CA GLY A 328 0.28 -1.86 18.75
C GLY A 328 -0.22 -2.92 17.77
N SER A 329 -1.48 -2.79 17.34
CA SER A 329 -2.18 -3.79 16.50
C SER A 329 -1.52 -4.05 15.15
N THR A 330 -0.77 -3.09 14.61
CA THR A 330 0.05 -3.32 13.40
C THR A 330 1.19 -4.31 13.61
N GLN A 331 1.47 -4.71 14.85
CA GLN A 331 2.46 -5.73 15.20
C GLN A 331 1.78 -7.00 15.71
N TYR A 332 1.09 -6.93 16.85
CA TYR A 332 0.41 -8.13 17.38
C TYR A 332 -0.64 -8.69 16.41
N GLY A 333 -1.28 -7.85 15.58
CA GLY A 333 -2.22 -8.29 14.55
C GLY A 333 -1.57 -9.18 13.49
N ARG A 334 -0.29 -8.97 13.15
CA ARG A 334 0.47 -9.85 12.24
C ARG A 334 0.69 -11.21 12.87
N ALA A 335 1.05 -11.22 14.14
CA ALA A 335 1.22 -12.47 14.87
C ALA A 335 -0.08 -13.29 14.91
N TYR A 336 -1.22 -12.64 15.15
CA TYR A 336 -2.52 -13.32 15.15
C TYR A 336 -3.03 -13.69 13.76
N ALA A 337 -2.57 -13.01 12.70
CA ALA A 337 -2.89 -13.38 11.33
C ALA A 337 -2.15 -14.66 10.88
N GLU A 338 -0.95 -14.90 11.41
CA GLU A 338 -0.13 -16.08 11.09
C GLU A 338 0.37 -16.81 12.36
N PRO A 339 -0.56 -17.38 13.16
CA PRO A 339 -0.22 -17.93 14.47
C PRO A 339 0.71 -19.14 14.42
N ASP A 340 0.65 -19.92 13.33
CA ASP A 340 1.49 -21.11 13.14
C ASP A 340 2.94 -20.75 12.77
N VAL A 341 3.14 -19.56 12.17
CA VAL A 341 4.47 -19.06 11.80
C VAL A 341 5.20 -18.47 13.00
N VAL A 342 4.48 -17.78 13.89
CA VAL A 342 5.06 -17.10 15.07
C VAL A 342 4.37 -17.46 16.40
N PRO A 343 4.25 -18.75 16.77
CA PRO A 343 3.53 -19.18 17.99
C PRO A 343 4.15 -18.62 19.28
N ASN A 344 5.43 -18.27 19.23
CA ASN A 344 6.12 -17.61 20.33
C ASN A 344 5.70 -16.16 20.56
N ALA A 345 5.30 -15.44 19.50
CA ALA A 345 4.79 -14.08 19.62
C ALA A 345 3.44 -14.09 20.35
N LEU A 346 2.56 -15.05 20.03
CA LEU A 346 1.31 -15.25 20.77
C LEU A 346 1.58 -15.51 22.25
N ARG A 347 2.49 -16.44 22.56
CA ARG A 347 2.91 -16.70 23.96
C ARG A 347 3.52 -15.48 24.64
N TYR A 348 4.19 -14.60 23.90
CA TYR A 348 4.69 -13.34 24.41
C TYR A 348 3.55 -12.39 24.78
N TYR A 349 2.56 -12.21 23.91
CA TYR A 349 1.39 -11.38 24.20
C TYR A 349 0.54 -11.95 25.35
N ASP A 350 0.44 -13.28 25.47
CA ASP A 350 -0.21 -13.92 26.62
C ASP A 350 0.54 -13.65 27.93
N GLU A 351 1.88 -13.77 27.93
CA GLU A 351 2.69 -13.47 29.12
C GLU A 351 2.62 -11.99 29.49
N LEU A 352 2.57 -11.10 28.50
CA LEU A 352 2.37 -9.67 28.72
C LEU A 352 1.02 -9.40 29.38
N ARG A 353 -0.08 -9.99 28.88
CA ARG A 353 -1.41 -9.87 29.50
C ARG A 353 -1.47 -10.45 30.90
N ARG A 354 -0.74 -11.54 31.18
CA ARG A 354 -0.68 -12.14 32.52
C ARG A 354 0.08 -11.28 33.54
N ARG A 355 1.14 -10.58 33.11
CA ARG A 355 2.04 -9.83 34.00
C ARG A 355 1.79 -8.32 34.00
N GLY A 356 1.10 -7.82 32.99
CA GLY A 356 0.84 -6.42 32.76
C GLY A 356 -0.61 -6.07 33.06
N GLU A 357 -0.80 -4.89 33.61
CA GLU A 357 -2.09 -4.23 33.70
C GLU A 357 -2.21 -3.21 32.58
N VAL A 358 -3.33 -3.21 31.85
CA VAL A 358 -3.61 -2.17 30.85
C VAL A 358 -3.96 -0.88 31.58
N VAL A 359 -3.11 0.13 31.44
CA VAL A 359 -3.26 1.43 32.10
C VAL A 359 -3.73 2.53 31.15
N PHE A 360 -3.57 2.31 29.85
CA PHE A 360 -4.10 3.19 28.81
C PHE A 360 -4.31 2.43 27.50
N ARG A 361 -5.32 2.85 26.74
CA ARG A 361 -5.60 2.33 25.41
C ARG A 361 -6.05 3.49 24.51
N ALA A 362 -5.45 3.58 23.34
CA ALA A 362 -5.95 4.40 22.25
C ALA A 362 -6.44 3.48 21.12
N SER A 363 -7.72 3.56 20.80
CA SER A 363 -8.34 2.81 19.70
C SER A 363 -8.51 3.72 18.49
N PRO A 364 -8.31 3.21 17.26
CA PRO A 364 -8.65 3.94 16.05
C PRO A 364 -10.13 3.79 15.66
N TYR A 365 -10.87 2.95 16.38
CA TYR A 365 -12.27 2.60 16.11
C TYR A 365 -13.24 3.36 17.02
N ASP A 366 -14.47 3.55 16.54
CA ASP A 366 -15.61 4.11 17.29
C ASP A 366 -15.94 3.27 18.54
N ASP A 367 -16.44 3.94 19.58
CA ASP A 367 -16.89 3.36 20.84
C ASP A 367 -18.18 2.55 20.62
N GLY A 368 -18.03 1.31 20.14
CA GLY A 368 -19.13 0.39 19.84
C GLY A 368 -18.96 -0.37 18.52
N ALA A 369 -18.04 0.07 17.65
CA ALA A 369 -17.65 -0.68 16.49
C ALA A 369 -16.78 -1.90 16.88
N GLY A 370 -17.06 -3.06 16.29
CA GLY A 370 -16.17 -4.22 16.41
C GLY A 370 -14.80 -3.92 15.81
N SER A 371 -13.74 -4.45 16.42
CA SER A 371 -12.38 -4.30 15.89
C SER A 371 -12.30 -4.85 14.47
N VAL A 372 -11.68 -4.09 13.56
CA VAL A 372 -11.38 -4.57 12.21
C VAL A 372 -10.26 -5.62 12.29
N PRO A 373 -10.44 -6.81 11.69
CA PRO A 373 -9.37 -7.80 11.59
C PRO A 373 -8.11 -7.22 10.94
N PHE A 374 -6.94 -7.69 11.35
CA PHE A 374 -5.69 -7.21 10.79
C PHE A 374 -5.67 -7.42 9.27
N SER A 375 -5.45 -6.32 8.55
CA SER A 375 -5.19 -6.29 7.12
C SER A 375 -4.13 -5.24 6.87
N PHE A 376 -3.13 -5.59 6.06
CA PHE A 376 -2.11 -4.62 5.66
C PHE A 376 -2.70 -3.39 5.02
N ASP A 377 -3.63 -3.54 4.08
CA ASP A 377 -4.18 -2.39 3.39
C ASP A 377 -5.04 -1.54 4.33
N PHE A 378 -5.94 -2.17 5.10
CA PHE A 378 -6.88 -1.45 5.96
C PHE A 378 -6.21 -0.78 7.15
N SER A 379 -5.07 -1.31 7.62
CA SER A 379 -4.27 -0.67 8.68
C SER A 379 -3.66 0.67 8.28
N PHE A 380 -3.58 0.98 6.98
CA PHE A 380 -2.95 2.21 6.48
C PHE A 380 -3.87 3.07 5.59
N ASN A 381 -4.90 2.48 4.97
CA ASN A 381 -5.84 3.20 4.10
C ASN A 381 -7.19 3.50 4.78
N TYR A 382 -7.43 2.94 5.97
CA TYR A 382 -8.62 3.16 6.79
C TYR A 382 -9.95 2.97 6.04
N HIS A 383 -9.97 2.07 5.04
CA HIS A 383 -11.15 1.86 4.19
C HIS A 383 -12.39 1.43 4.98
N PRO A 384 -12.34 0.51 5.97
CA PRO A 384 -13.51 0.18 6.77
C PRO A 384 -14.09 1.40 7.50
N LEU A 385 -15.42 1.54 7.48
CA LEU A 385 -16.11 2.67 8.11
C LEU A 385 -16.03 2.67 9.64
N ALA A 386 -15.50 1.60 10.25
CA ALA A 386 -15.26 1.51 11.69
C ALA A 386 -14.12 2.40 12.18
N TYR A 387 -13.23 2.85 11.30
CA TYR A 387 -12.14 3.76 11.67
C TYR A 387 -12.67 5.19 11.87
N GLU A 388 -12.31 5.83 12.98
CA GLU A 388 -12.61 7.25 13.23
C GLU A 388 -11.36 8.12 13.25
N ARG A 389 -10.20 7.51 13.44
CA ARG A 389 -8.91 8.20 13.53
C ARG A 389 -7.77 7.33 13.02
N PRO A 390 -6.62 7.92 12.69
CA PRO A 390 -5.53 7.17 12.10
C PRO A 390 -4.69 6.43 13.16
N GLY A 391 -3.95 5.46 12.66
CA GLY A 391 -3.02 4.65 13.43
C GLY A 391 -3.60 3.33 13.98
N PRO A 392 -2.75 2.50 14.59
CA PRO A 392 -3.15 1.23 15.16
C PRO A 392 -3.89 1.42 16.48
N GLU A 393 -4.64 0.41 16.93
CA GLU A 393 -4.90 0.27 18.37
C GLU A 393 -3.56 0.17 19.09
N ILE A 394 -3.36 1.00 20.12
CA ILE A 394 -2.16 1.02 20.95
C ILE A 394 -2.57 0.85 22.39
N VAL A 395 -1.87 -0.06 23.07
CA VAL A 395 -2.13 -0.41 24.46
C VAL A 395 -0.86 -0.19 25.27
N VAL A 396 -0.99 0.56 26.37
CA VAL A 396 0.08 0.75 27.35
C VAL A 396 -0.18 -0.19 28.52
N HIS A 397 0.81 -1.05 28.78
CA HIS A 397 0.81 -2.01 29.87
C HIS A 397 1.80 -1.58 30.94
N ARG A 398 1.39 -1.63 32.20
CA ARG A 398 2.27 -1.52 33.36
C ARG A 398 2.56 -2.93 33.90
N LEU A 399 3.80 -3.37 33.81
CA LEU A 399 4.21 -4.68 34.32
C LEU A 399 4.24 -4.69 35.85
N ARG A 400 3.86 -5.83 36.43
CA ARG A 400 3.93 -6.09 37.88
C ARG A 400 5.15 -6.97 38.21
N GLY A 401 5.77 -6.73 39.36
CA GLY A 401 6.83 -7.59 39.89
C GLY A 401 7.85 -6.85 40.75
N ALA A 402 8.79 -7.58 41.34
CA ALA A 402 9.73 -7.06 42.35
C ALA A 402 10.49 -5.78 41.94
N ALA A 403 10.75 -5.59 40.64
CA ALA A 403 11.44 -4.41 40.10
C ALA A 403 10.50 -3.38 39.43
N CYS A 404 9.19 -3.63 39.41
CA CYS A 404 8.18 -2.80 38.74
C CYS A 404 7.01 -2.34 39.61
N GLY A 405 7.08 -2.62 40.92
CA GLY A 405 5.97 -2.35 41.85
C GLY A 405 5.03 -3.54 41.96
#